data_AF-A0A0K0G646-F1
#
_entry.id   AF-A0A0K0G646-F1
#
_cell.length_a   1.000
_cell.length_b   1.000
_cell.length_c   1.000
_cell.angle_alpha   90.00
_cell.angle_beta   90.00
_cell.angle_gamma   90.00
#
_symmetry.space_group_name_H-M   'P 1'
#
loop_
_entity.id
_entity.type
_entity.pdbx_description
1 polymer ?
#
loop_
_entity_poly.entity_id
_entity_poly.type
_entity_poly.pdbx_seq_one_letter_code
_entity_poly.pdbx_strand_id
1 'polypeptide(L)'
;MLSWLLIVETKIYDVPDNVNKRIGQIVLYGYFSGIYSRFVTSINRFIAIILPTKYDKIFNQKNVYITLIIYWSVSLIMCVPFSFDYNCYFMISGRIWSYAQTIDCLKVAYIVDFLFGTIFGSLTIFVDFLLVTTLFIKKYFIVNNGKFSKKKSDVHSYEYSLKLDLNIFYRTFFSNLYLIFMLICFYYVSVHFTENENVIFLSTSLVWVSYHVLDGIVVGLMNKDVKNSLYKYLRTKSKKKQSQKTKLSVVTKKTNKNYKKTTINIT
;
A
#
# COMPACT_ATOMS: atom_id res chain seq x y z
N MET A 1 9.80 5.02 7.20
CA MET A 1 8.96 4.93 8.42
C MET A 1 9.56 4.00 9.45
N LEU A 2 9.51 2.67 9.29
CA LEU A 2 10.15 1.71 10.21
C LEU A 2 11.66 1.97 10.37
N SER A 3 12.38 2.17 9.27
CA SER A 3 13.82 2.50 9.32
C SER A 3 14.10 3.82 10.03
N TRP A 4 13.19 4.79 9.96
CA TRP A 4 13.35 6.08 10.63
C TRP A 4 13.08 5.97 12.14
N LEU A 5 12.04 5.21 12.50
CA LEU A 5 11.72 4.89 13.88
C LEU A 5 12.89 4.16 14.56
N LEU A 6 13.53 3.21 13.88
CA LEU A 6 14.72 2.52 14.38
C LEU A 6 15.90 3.48 14.59
N ILE A 7 16.14 4.43 13.68
CA ILE A 7 17.22 5.43 13.82
C ILE A 7 17.00 6.31 15.05
N VAL A 8 15.77 6.81 15.25
CA VAL A 8 15.41 7.68 16.38
C VAL A 8 15.45 6.90 17.71
N GLU A 9 14.93 5.67 17.74
CA GLU A 9 14.87 4.86 18.96
C GLU A 9 16.26 4.38 19.42
N THR A 10 17.12 4.01 18.48
CA THR A 10 18.49 3.55 18.79
C THR A 10 19.45 4.66 19.16
N LYS A 11 19.03 5.95 19.04
CA LYS A 11 19.86 7.14 19.24
C LYS A 11 21.23 7.05 18.53
N ILE A 12 21.29 6.32 17.41
CA ILE A 12 22.53 6.17 16.62
C ILE A 12 22.98 7.53 16.08
N TYR A 13 22.03 8.46 15.88
CA TYR A 13 22.29 9.82 15.44
C TYR A 13 21.28 10.78 16.07
N ASP A 14 21.75 11.89 16.63
CA ASP A 14 20.87 12.97 17.10
C ASP A 14 20.26 13.67 15.89
N VAL A 15 19.01 13.32 15.60
CA VAL A 15 18.24 13.88 14.50
C VAL A 15 17.78 15.29 14.89
N PRO A 16 18.13 16.33 14.13
CA PRO A 16 17.61 17.67 14.39
C PRO A 16 16.08 17.72 14.22
N ASP A 17 15.39 18.45 15.10
CA ASP A 17 13.92 18.59 15.06
C ASP A 17 13.41 19.06 13.71
N ASN A 18 14.12 19.96 13.04
CA ASN A 18 13.77 20.43 11.70
C ASN A 18 13.73 19.27 10.70
N VAL A 19 14.71 18.36 10.74
CA VAL A 19 14.75 17.18 9.86
C VAL A 19 13.60 16.22 10.18
N ASN A 20 13.33 16.02 11.48
CA ASN A 20 12.23 15.18 11.95
C ASN A 20 10.87 15.68 11.45
N LYS A 21 10.60 16.98 11.57
CA LYS A 21 9.38 17.64 11.06
C LYS A 21 9.23 17.48 9.54
N ARG A 22 10.31 17.65 8.76
CA ARG A 22 10.26 17.44 7.29
C ARG A 22 9.96 15.99 6.92
N ILE A 23 10.47 15.03 7.67
CA ILE A 23 10.16 13.62 7.43
C ILE A 23 8.70 13.33 7.78
N GLY A 24 8.17 13.90 8.86
CA GLY A 24 6.74 13.81 9.15
C GLY A 24 5.86 14.37 8.03
N GLN A 25 6.24 15.47 7.40
CA GLN A 25 5.53 16.03 6.23
C GLN A 25 5.53 15.06 5.03
N ILE A 26 6.69 14.50 4.67
CA ILE A 26 6.81 13.51 3.58
C ILE A 26 5.94 12.29 3.87
N VAL A 27 5.94 11.86 5.13
CA VAL A 27 5.16 10.71 5.61
C VAL A 27 3.66 10.99 5.51
N LEU A 28 3.19 12.15 5.95
CA LEU A 28 1.78 12.58 5.80
C LEU A 28 1.36 12.71 4.34
N TYR A 29 2.26 13.17 3.47
CA TYR A 29 1.97 13.25 2.04
C TYR A 29 1.72 11.87 1.42
N GLY A 30 2.55 10.88 1.77
CA GLY A 30 2.33 9.48 1.42
C GLY A 30 1.00 8.93 1.97
N TYR A 31 0.66 9.32 3.20
CA TYR A 31 -0.59 8.93 3.85
C TYR A 31 -1.84 9.47 3.12
N PHE A 32 -1.92 10.79 2.89
CA PHE A 32 -3.07 11.39 2.21
C PHE A 32 -3.19 10.92 0.75
N SER A 33 -2.07 10.79 0.04
CA SER A 33 -2.06 10.25 -1.34
C SER A 33 -2.56 8.81 -1.38
N GLY A 34 -2.23 8.01 -0.36
CA GLY A 34 -2.78 6.67 -0.16
C GLY A 34 -4.31 6.65 -0.01
N ILE A 35 -4.90 7.59 0.73
CA ILE A 35 -6.36 7.68 0.89
C ILE A 35 -7.05 7.99 -0.44
N TYR A 36 -6.61 9.05 -1.13
CA TYR A 36 -7.28 9.46 -2.36
C TYR A 36 -7.07 8.49 -3.52
N SER A 37 -5.88 7.89 -3.63
CA SER A 37 -5.62 6.88 -4.67
C SER A 37 -6.55 5.67 -4.53
N ARG A 38 -6.86 5.23 -3.30
CA ARG A 38 -7.83 4.17 -3.04
C ARG A 38 -9.24 4.55 -3.45
N PHE A 39 -9.68 5.76 -3.10
CA PHE A 39 -10.99 6.27 -3.49
C PHE A 39 -11.15 6.35 -5.02
N VAL A 40 -10.18 6.96 -5.70
CA VAL A 40 -10.15 7.05 -7.17
C VAL A 40 -10.14 5.67 -7.81
N THR A 41 -9.35 4.72 -7.27
CA THR A 41 -9.30 3.35 -7.82
C THR A 41 -10.64 2.64 -7.66
N SER A 42 -11.36 2.85 -6.55
CA SER A 42 -12.71 2.31 -6.36
C SER A 42 -13.70 2.87 -7.38
N ILE A 43 -13.69 4.19 -7.61
CA ILE A 43 -14.50 4.83 -8.66
C ILE A 43 -14.16 4.29 -10.04
N ASN A 44 -12.87 4.16 -10.37
CA ASN A 44 -12.42 3.62 -11.64
C ASN A 44 -13.00 2.22 -11.91
N ARG A 45 -12.94 1.33 -10.91
CA ARG A 45 -13.53 -0.02 -11.02
C ARG A 45 -15.05 0.02 -11.16
N PHE A 46 -15.71 0.86 -10.37
CA PHE A 46 -17.16 1.03 -10.45
C PHE A 46 -17.58 1.44 -11.86
N ILE A 47 -16.93 2.44 -12.44
CA ILE A 47 -17.26 2.93 -13.79
C ILE A 47 -16.92 1.88 -14.86
N ALA A 48 -15.80 1.16 -14.73
CA ALA A 48 -15.43 0.09 -15.66
C ALA A 48 -16.50 -1.01 -15.76
N ILE A 49 -17.12 -1.37 -14.63
CA ILE A 49 -18.06 -2.49 -14.55
C ILE A 49 -19.50 -2.04 -14.84
N ILE A 50 -19.90 -0.85 -14.39
CA ILE A 50 -21.27 -0.33 -14.54
C ILE A 50 -21.47 0.32 -15.90
N LEU A 51 -20.49 1.09 -16.38
CA LEU A 51 -20.57 1.91 -17.60
C LEU A 51 -19.46 1.54 -18.60
N PRO A 52 -19.35 0.27 -19.05
CA PRO A 52 -18.25 -0.16 -19.92
C PRO A 52 -18.14 0.63 -21.22
N THR A 53 -19.28 1.05 -21.81
CA THR A 53 -19.30 1.84 -23.07
C THR A 53 -18.83 3.28 -22.91
N LYS A 54 -18.84 3.81 -21.68
CA LYS A 54 -18.35 5.16 -21.36
C LYS A 54 -16.99 5.14 -20.67
N TYR A 55 -16.51 3.97 -20.23
CA TYR A 55 -15.25 3.82 -19.51
C TYR A 55 -14.09 4.46 -20.28
N ASP A 56 -13.93 4.12 -21.56
CA ASP A 56 -12.84 4.64 -22.39
C ASP A 56 -12.93 6.16 -22.62
N LYS A 57 -14.12 6.76 -22.46
CA LYS A 57 -14.29 8.22 -22.51
C LYS A 57 -13.90 8.87 -21.19
N ILE A 58 -14.28 8.26 -20.06
CA ILE A 58 -14.08 8.79 -18.71
C ILE A 58 -12.63 8.58 -18.25
N PHE A 59 -12.08 7.38 -18.39
CA PHE A 59 -10.71 7.00 -17.99
C PHE A 59 -9.81 6.72 -19.20
N ASN A 60 -9.85 7.62 -20.19
CA ASN A 60 -8.80 7.64 -21.21
C ASN A 60 -7.45 8.04 -20.60
N GLN A 61 -6.36 7.83 -21.33
CA GLN A 61 -5.01 8.11 -20.88
C GLN A 61 -4.82 9.55 -20.35
N LYS A 62 -5.37 10.56 -21.05
CA LYS A 62 -5.26 11.97 -20.62
C LYS A 62 -6.01 12.19 -19.30
N ASN A 63 -7.24 11.69 -19.18
CA ASN A 63 -8.05 11.84 -17.98
C ASN A 63 -7.45 11.11 -16.77
N VAL A 64 -6.81 9.96 -16.99
CA VAL A 64 -6.07 9.25 -15.95
C VAL A 64 -4.92 10.11 -15.44
N TYR A 65 -4.10 10.69 -16.33
CA TYR A 65 -3.03 11.60 -15.91
C TYR A 65 -3.55 12.84 -15.16
N ILE A 66 -4.64 13.44 -15.63
CA ILE A 66 -5.31 14.55 -14.94
C ILE A 66 -5.75 14.11 -13.54
N THR A 67 -6.39 12.94 -13.43
CA THR A 67 -6.85 12.42 -12.14
C THR A 67 -5.70 12.16 -11.18
N LEU A 68 -4.57 11.63 -11.67
CA LEU A 68 -3.34 11.48 -10.89
C LEU A 68 -2.90 12.85 -10.35
N ILE A 69 -2.70 13.83 -11.22
CA ILE A 69 -2.25 15.18 -10.84
C ILE A 69 -3.20 15.80 -9.81
N ILE A 70 -4.51 15.66 -10.00
CA ILE A 70 -5.52 16.19 -9.07
C ILE A 70 -5.32 15.62 -7.68
N TYR A 71 -5.33 14.30 -7.50
CA TYR A 71 -5.27 13.76 -6.14
C TYR A 71 -3.91 14.01 -5.47
N TRP A 72 -2.81 13.98 -6.22
CA TRP A 72 -1.48 14.30 -5.67
C TRP A 72 -1.41 15.77 -5.24
N SER A 73 -2.05 16.67 -5.98
CA SER A 73 -2.15 18.09 -5.60
C SER A 73 -3.02 18.29 -4.36
N VAL A 74 -4.16 17.60 -4.27
CA VAL A 74 -5.03 17.63 -3.08
C VAL A 74 -4.28 17.09 -1.86
N SER A 75 -3.53 15.99 -1.99
CA SER A 75 -2.67 15.48 -0.91
C SER A 75 -1.65 16.49 -0.44
N LEU A 76 -1.04 17.24 -1.36
CA LEU A 76 -0.05 18.27 -1.02
C LEU A 76 -0.72 19.42 -0.25
N ILE A 77 -1.91 19.85 -0.69
CA ILE A 77 -2.70 20.89 -0.01
C ILE A 77 -3.03 20.46 1.43
N MET A 78 -3.42 19.19 1.64
CA MET A 78 -3.68 18.66 2.98
C MET A 78 -2.45 18.64 3.90
N CYS A 79 -1.23 18.63 3.34
CA CYS A 79 0.00 18.71 4.12
C CYS A 79 0.40 20.15 4.52
N VAL A 80 -0.14 21.17 3.85
CA VAL A 80 0.24 22.58 4.09
C VAL A 80 0.08 22.99 5.55
N PRO A 81 -1.02 22.67 6.26
CA PRO A 81 -1.17 23.07 7.66
C PRO A 81 -0.10 22.48 8.59
N PHE A 82 0.46 21.32 8.25
CA PHE A 82 1.52 20.65 9.02
C PHE A 82 2.93 21.09 8.59
N SER A 83 3.02 22.09 7.71
CA SER A 83 4.27 22.63 7.18
C SER A 83 4.81 23.83 7.97
N PHE A 84 4.06 24.30 8.98
CA PHE A 84 4.41 25.45 9.81
C PHE A 84 5.20 25.00 11.04
N ASP A 85 6.53 24.99 10.93
CA ASP A 85 7.47 24.41 11.90
C ASP A 85 7.26 24.86 13.37
N TYR A 86 6.66 26.03 13.61
CA TYR A 86 6.41 26.57 14.95
C TYR A 86 4.99 26.31 15.49
N ASN A 87 3.99 26.19 14.62
CA ASN A 87 2.58 26.18 15.03
C ASN A 87 1.94 24.80 14.91
N CYS A 88 2.25 24.07 13.83
CA CYS A 88 1.66 22.77 13.57
C CYS A 88 2.59 21.93 12.71
N TYR A 89 2.95 20.76 13.25
CA TYR A 89 3.81 19.79 12.61
C TYR A 89 3.42 18.39 13.06
N PHE A 90 3.89 17.40 12.31
CA PHE A 90 3.81 16.00 12.67
C PHE A 90 5.23 15.46 12.75
N MET A 91 5.60 14.83 13.86
CA MET A 91 6.95 14.31 14.05
C MET A 91 6.95 13.11 14.99
N ILE A 92 8.06 12.39 15.00
CA ILE A 92 8.26 11.33 16.01
C ILE A 92 8.89 11.94 17.27
N SER A 93 8.26 11.74 18.42
CA SER A 93 8.80 12.09 19.73
C SER A 93 9.01 10.79 20.53
N GLY A 94 10.27 10.48 20.86
CA GLY A 94 10.63 9.16 21.37
C GLY A 94 10.27 8.06 20.37
N ARG A 95 9.22 7.29 20.67
CA ARG A 95 8.70 6.20 19.82
C ARG A 95 7.35 6.55 19.16
N ILE A 96 6.79 7.73 19.46
CA ILE A 96 5.42 8.07 19.14
C ILE A 96 5.38 9.12 18.02
N TRP A 97 4.78 8.78 16.90
CA TRP A 97 4.31 9.73 15.90
C TRP A 97 3.13 10.52 16.45
N SER A 98 3.28 11.84 16.52
CA SER A 98 2.25 12.73 17.06
C SER A 98 2.22 14.06 16.35
N TYR A 99 1.03 14.67 16.35
CA TYR A 99 0.85 16.07 15.98
C TYR A 99 1.36 16.98 17.12
N ALA A 100 1.74 18.20 16.77
CA ALA A 100 2.05 19.24 17.75
C ALA A 100 0.86 19.44 18.70
N GLN A 101 1.14 19.54 20.00
CA GLN A 101 0.13 19.63 21.06
C GLN A 101 -0.47 21.04 21.22
N THR A 102 -0.41 21.86 20.17
CA THR A 102 -1.07 23.17 20.15
C THR A 102 -2.55 22.99 19.82
N ILE A 103 -3.41 23.82 20.43
CA ILE A 103 -4.87 23.73 20.25
C ILE A 103 -5.25 23.81 18.75
N ASP A 104 -4.60 24.70 18.01
CA ASP A 104 -4.87 24.89 16.59
C ASP A 104 -4.42 23.69 15.75
N CYS A 105 -3.25 23.10 16.05
CA CYS A 105 -2.79 21.92 15.31
C CYS A 105 -3.65 20.70 15.57
N LEU A 106 -4.11 20.49 16.81
CA LEU A 106 -4.99 19.38 17.15
C LEU A 106 -6.36 19.50 16.46
N LYS A 107 -6.92 20.72 16.38
CA LYS A 107 -8.16 20.98 15.62
C LYS A 107 -7.98 20.69 14.12
N VAL A 108 -6.89 21.18 13.54
CA VAL A 108 -6.55 20.95 12.14
C VAL A 108 -6.33 19.46 11.87
N ALA A 109 -5.57 18.76 12.71
CA ALA A 109 -5.35 17.33 12.63
C ALA A 109 -6.67 16.55 12.68
N TYR A 110 -7.54 16.87 13.64
CA TYR A 110 -8.85 16.24 13.73
C TYR A 110 -9.68 16.42 12.45
N ILE A 111 -9.68 17.61 11.85
CA ILE A 111 -10.42 17.86 10.61
C ILE A 111 -9.77 17.12 9.42
N VAL A 112 -8.48 17.37 9.19
CA VAL A 112 -7.75 16.93 7.99
C VAL A 112 -7.48 15.44 7.97
N ASP A 113 -7.19 14.85 9.13
CA ASP A 113 -6.83 13.45 9.26
C ASP A 113 -8.02 12.61 9.71
N PHE A 114 -8.61 12.90 10.88
CA PHE A 114 -9.71 12.07 11.39
C PHE A 114 -10.99 12.18 10.55
N LEU A 115 -11.55 13.39 10.38
CA LEU A 115 -12.83 13.56 9.68
C LEU A 115 -12.71 13.21 8.19
N PHE A 116 -11.78 13.84 7.46
CA PHE A 116 -11.62 13.54 6.04
C PHE A 116 -11.16 12.10 5.80
N GLY A 117 -10.24 11.55 6.60
CA GLY A 117 -9.84 10.15 6.50
C GLY A 117 -11.01 9.20 6.66
N THR A 118 -11.87 9.43 7.65
CA THR A 118 -13.09 8.64 7.87
C THR A 118 -14.09 8.81 6.73
N ILE A 119 -14.35 10.04 6.28
CA ILE A 119 -15.28 10.32 5.16
C ILE A 119 -14.85 9.59 3.90
N PHE A 120 -13.59 9.74 3.47
CA PHE A 120 -13.10 9.08 2.25
C PHE A 120 -13.01 7.56 2.41
N GLY A 121 -12.64 7.06 3.60
CA GLY A 121 -12.69 5.64 3.92
C GLY A 121 -14.09 5.06 3.77
N SER A 122 -15.09 5.71 4.38
CA SER A 122 -16.50 5.31 4.31
C SER A 122 -17.07 5.42 2.89
N LEU A 123 -16.76 6.50 2.15
CA LEU A 123 -17.16 6.64 0.75
C LEU A 123 -16.57 5.52 -0.13
N THR A 124 -15.32 5.15 0.11
CA THR A 124 -14.68 4.05 -0.63
C THR A 124 -15.37 2.72 -0.33
N ILE A 125 -15.65 2.42 0.94
CA ILE A 125 -16.42 1.24 1.36
C ILE A 125 -17.80 1.22 0.69
N PHE A 126 -18.48 2.36 0.66
CA PHE A 126 -19.79 2.48 0.04
C PHE A 126 -19.75 2.19 -1.47
N VAL A 127 -18.83 2.78 -2.22
CA VAL A 127 -18.69 2.53 -3.67
C VAL A 127 -18.34 1.07 -3.95
N ASP A 128 -17.42 0.50 -3.17
CA ASP A 128 -17.04 -0.91 -3.26
C ASP A 128 -18.22 -1.85 -2.96
N PHE A 129 -19.07 -1.50 -1.99
CA PHE A 129 -20.29 -2.25 -1.67
C PHE A 129 -21.31 -2.20 -2.82
N LEU A 130 -21.55 -1.02 -3.41
CA LEU A 130 -22.43 -0.87 -4.57
C LEU A 130 -21.96 -1.71 -5.77
N LEU A 131 -20.64 -1.74 -6.00
CA LEU A 131 -20.02 -2.55 -7.04
C LEU A 131 -20.35 -4.04 -6.82
N VAL A 132 -20.11 -4.56 -5.61
CA VAL A 132 -20.34 -5.97 -5.29
C VAL A 132 -21.80 -6.36 -5.40
N THR A 133 -22.70 -5.54 -4.88
CA THR A 133 -24.14 -5.76 -5.03
C THR A 133 -24.53 -5.86 -6.50
N THR A 134 -24.00 -4.99 -7.35
CA THR A 134 -24.27 -5.05 -8.80
C THR A 134 -23.71 -6.33 -9.44
N LEU A 135 -22.52 -6.77 -9.04
CA LEU A 135 -21.92 -8.02 -9.53
C LEU A 135 -22.77 -9.25 -9.15
N PHE A 136 -23.28 -9.29 -7.92
CA PHE A 136 -24.17 -10.36 -7.47
C PHE A 136 -25.51 -10.36 -8.22
N ILE A 137 -26.11 -9.19 -8.43
CA ILE A 137 -27.34 -9.06 -9.22
C ILE A 137 -27.11 -9.54 -10.66
N LYS A 138 -26.03 -9.10 -11.32
CA LYS A 138 -25.68 -9.56 -12.68
C LYS A 138 -25.49 -11.07 -12.73
N LYS A 139 -24.79 -11.67 -11.75
CA LYS A 139 -24.62 -13.12 -11.64
C LYS A 139 -25.97 -13.83 -11.49
N TYR A 140 -26.83 -13.35 -10.60
CA TYR A 140 -28.15 -13.94 -10.36
C TYR A 140 -28.99 -13.96 -11.64
N PHE A 141 -29.08 -12.83 -12.35
CA PHE A 141 -29.82 -12.76 -13.62
C PHE A 141 -29.23 -13.66 -14.71
N ILE A 142 -27.91 -13.76 -14.82
CA ILE A 142 -27.26 -14.65 -15.80
C ILE A 142 -27.60 -16.11 -15.52
N VAL A 143 -27.55 -16.53 -14.25
CA VAL A 143 -27.83 -17.93 -13.84
C VAL A 143 -29.32 -18.26 -14.02
N ASN A 144 -30.23 -17.39 -13.56
CA ASN A 144 -31.66 -17.66 -13.62
C ASN A 144 -32.25 -17.55 -15.02
N ASN A 145 -31.79 -16.60 -15.85
CA ASN A 145 -32.44 -16.38 -17.14
C ASN A 145 -32.01 -17.35 -18.23
N GLY A 146 -31.04 -18.25 -18.01
CA GLY A 146 -30.65 -19.33 -18.94
C GLY A 146 -30.25 -18.90 -20.37
N LYS A 147 -30.28 -17.60 -20.69
CA LYS A 147 -30.32 -17.07 -22.06
C LYS A 147 -28.96 -16.86 -22.69
N PHE A 148 -27.87 -17.17 -21.99
CA PHE A 148 -26.55 -17.22 -22.61
C PHE A 148 -26.20 -18.65 -22.98
N SER A 149 -26.63 -19.04 -24.19
CA SER A 149 -25.89 -20.03 -24.98
C SER A 149 -24.45 -19.54 -25.08
N LYS A 150 -23.52 -20.15 -24.35
CA LYS A 150 -22.12 -19.73 -24.36
C LYS A 150 -21.20 -20.94 -24.27
N LYS A 151 -20.23 -20.99 -25.20
CA LYS A 151 -19.07 -21.88 -25.15
C LYS A 151 -18.49 -21.90 -23.74
N LYS A 152 -18.04 -23.06 -23.27
CA LYS A 152 -17.34 -23.25 -21.98
C LYS A 152 -16.26 -22.19 -21.69
N SER A 153 -15.62 -21.64 -22.73
CA SER A 153 -14.63 -20.57 -22.65
C SER A 153 -15.16 -19.28 -22.02
N ASP A 154 -16.36 -18.84 -22.38
CA ASP A 154 -16.89 -17.53 -22.00
C ASP A 154 -17.35 -17.53 -20.55
N VAL A 155 -17.95 -18.63 -20.09
CA VAL A 155 -18.35 -18.83 -18.69
C VAL A 155 -17.13 -18.84 -17.78
N HIS A 156 -16.08 -19.57 -18.13
CA HIS A 156 -14.83 -19.61 -17.36
C HIS A 156 -14.12 -18.25 -17.33
N SER A 157 -14.18 -17.48 -18.42
CA SER A 157 -13.61 -16.12 -18.46
C SER A 157 -14.35 -15.15 -17.52
N TYR A 158 -15.68 -15.24 -17.48
CA TYR A 158 -16.53 -14.42 -16.61
C TYR A 158 -16.31 -14.77 -15.13
N GLU A 159 -16.34 -16.05 -14.76
CA GLU A 159 -16.09 -16.47 -13.38
C GLU A 159 -14.71 -16.06 -12.87
N TYR A 160 -13.70 -16.14 -13.74
CA TYR A 160 -12.36 -15.66 -13.44
C TYR A 160 -12.33 -14.15 -13.16
N SER A 161 -12.95 -13.35 -14.03
CA SER A 161 -13.04 -11.88 -13.84
C SER A 161 -13.77 -11.52 -12.55
N LEU A 162 -14.91 -12.17 -12.27
CA LEU A 162 -15.68 -11.95 -11.04
C LEU A 162 -14.86 -12.28 -9.79
N LYS A 163 -14.11 -13.38 -9.80
CA LYS A 163 -13.25 -13.76 -8.67
C LYS A 163 -12.13 -12.75 -8.46
N LEU A 164 -11.56 -12.20 -9.53
CA LEU A 164 -10.57 -11.12 -9.44
C LEU A 164 -11.19 -9.88 -8.79
N ASP A 165 -12.36 -9.46 -9.26
CA ASP A 165 -13.06 -8.27 -8.77
C ASP A 165 -13.46 -8.41 -7.29
N LEU A 166 -13.97 -9.57 -6.88
CA LEU A 166 -14.30 -9.85 -5.48
C LEU A 166 -13.06 -9.87 -4.58
N ASN A 167 -11.94 -10.43 -5.04
CA ASN A 167 -10.70 -10.42 -4.28
C ASN A 167 -10.18 -8.99 -4.08
N ILE A 168 -10.29 -8.15 -5.11
CA ILE A 168 -9.91 -6.73 -5.02
C ILE A 168 -10.84 -6.01 -4.05
N PHE A 169 -12.16 -6.26 -4.13
CA PHE A 169 -13.15 -5.72 -3.20
C PHE A 169 -12.83 -6.04 -1.74
N TYR A 170 -12.68 -7.33 -1.38
CA TYR A 170 -12.46 -7.70 0.02
C TYR A 170 -11.21 -7.01 0.58
N ARG A 171 -10.16 -6.98 -0.22
CA ARG A 171 -8.94 -6.28 0.10
C ARG A 171 -9.19 -4.79 0.38
N THR A 172 -9.89 -4.07 -0.48
CA THR A 172 -10.07 -2.62 -0.32
C THR A 172 -11.05 -2.33 0.80
N PHE A 173 -12.08 -3.17 0.97
CA PHE A 173 -13.01 -3.11 2.09
C PHE A 173 -12.29 -3.27 3.44
N PHE A 174 -11.52 -4.35 3.63
CA PHE A 174 -10.79 -4.57 4.89
C PHE A 174 -9.70 -3.52 5.12
N SER A 175 -9.00 -3.07 4.08
CA SER A 175 -8.03 -1.98 4.21
C SER A 175 -8.68 -0.68 4.67
N ASN A 176 -9.84 -0.31 4.12
CA ASN A 176 -10.56 0.91 4.54
C ASN A 176 -11.21 0.77 5.93
N LEU A 177 -11.67 -0.42 6.31
CA LEU A 177 -12.08 -0.67 7.70
C LEU A 177 -10.90 -0.51 8.66
N TYR A 178 -9.72 -1.01 8.28
CA TYR A 178 -8.53 -0.89 9.10
C TYR A 178 -8.03 0.57 9.20
N LEU A 179 -8.19 1.37 8.13
CA LEU A 179 -7.98 2.82 8.18
C LEU A 179 -8.86 3.47 9.26
N ILE A 180 -10.17 3.21 9.24
CA ILE A 180 -11.11 3.81 10.21
C ILE A 180 -10.79 3.33 11.63
N PHE A 181 -10.50 2.05 11.81
CA PHE A 181 -10.07 1.49 13.10
C PHE A 181 -8.81 2.19 13.62
N MET A 182 -7.78 2.34 12.79
CA MET A 182 -6.56 3.07 13.12
C MET A 182 -6.84 4.52 13.53
N LEU A 183 -7.71 5.22 12.82
CA LEU A 183 -8.11 6.59 13.17
C LEU A 183 -8.82 6.65 14.53
N ILE A 184 -9.71 5.71 14.82
CA ILE A 184 -10.37 5.61 16.13
C ILE A 184 -9.34 5.35 17.24
N CYS A 185 -8.39 4.44 17.00
CA CYS A 185 -7.31 4.17 17.95
C CYS A 185 -6.45 5.42 18.20
N PHE A 186 -6.10 6.14 17.13
CA PHE A 186 -5.24 7.31 17.22
C PHE A 186 -5.90 8.48 17.98
N TYR A 187 -7.19 8.76 17.74
CA TYR A 187 -7.86 9.96 18.29
C TYR A 187 -8.68 9.72 19.55
N TYR A 188 -9.23 8.52 19.77
CA TYR A 188 -10.07 8.25 20.94
C TYR A 188 -9.39 7.31 21.93
N VAL A 189 -8.82 6.20 21.46
CA VAL A 189 -8.21 5.21 22.38
C VAL A 189 -6.97 5.81 23.05
N SER A 190 -6.09 6.48 22.30
CA SER A 190 -4.85 7.05 22.85
C SER A 190 -5.10 8.05 23.99
N VAL A 191 -6.19 8.84 23.91
CA VAL A 191 -6.55 9.87 24.88
C VAL A 191 -6.99 9.28 26.22
N HIS A 192 -7.47 8.04 26.25
CA HIS A 192 -7.85 7.37 27.50
C HIS A 192 -6.66 6.79 28.28
N PHE A 193 -5.48 6.70 27.67
CA PHE A 193 -4.31 6.04 28.26
C PHE A 193 -3.09 6.97 28.29
N THR A 194 -3.28 8.24 28.64
CA THR A 194 -2.23 9.29 28.66
C THR A 194 -1.05 8.97 29.58
N GLU A 195 -1.25 8.13 30.59
CA GLU A 195 -0.22 7.76 31.56
C GLU A 195 0.63 6.55 31.13
N ASN A 196 0.19 5.78 30.12
CA ASN A 196 0.87 4.57 29.70
C ASN A 196 1.45 4.72 28.29
N GLU A 197 2.70 5.15 28.21
CA GLU A 197 3.42 5.37 26.94
C GLU A 197 3.39 4.15 26.01
N ASN A 198 3.42 2.93 26.55
CA ASN A 198 3.37 1.71 25.74
C ASN A 198 2.00 1.56 25.06
N VAL A 199 0.91 1.87 25.76
CA VAL A 199 -0.45 1.83 25.18
C VAL A 199 -0.62 2.95 24.16
N ILE A 200 -0.08 4.15 24.40
CA ILE A 200 -0.08 5.24 23.42
C ILE A 200 0.68 4.82 22.16
N PHE A 201 1.88 4.26 22.31
CA PHE A 201 2.66 3.76 21.18
C PHE A 201 1.90 2.69 20.38
N LEU A 202 1.30 1.71 21.06
CA LEU A 202 0.52 0.65 20.43
C LEU A 202 -0.69 1.21 19.66
N SER A 203 -1.48 2.08 20.29
CA SER A 203 -2.72 2.63 19.74
C SER A 203 -2.52 3.68 18.65
N THR A 204 -1.39 4.39 18.65
CA THR A 204 -1.07 5.42 17.65
C THR A 204 -0.11 4.86 16.60
N SER A 205 1.17 4.77 16.95
CA SER A 205 2.28 4.60 16.02
C SER A 205 2.38 3.20 15.46
N LEU A 206 2.18 2.17 16.30
CA LEU A 206 2.24 0.79 15.81
C LEU A 206 1.08 0.49 14.88
N VAL A 207 -0.16 0.80 15.29
CA VAL A 207 -1.37 0.59 14.47
C VAL A 207 -1.30 1.39 13.17
N TRP A 208 -0.79 2.62 13.22
CA TRP A 208 -0.61 3.46 12.04
C TRP A 208 0.48 2.93 11.09
N VAL A 209 1.60 2.41 11.61
CA VAL A 209 2.62 1.74 10.80
C VAL A 209 2.12 0.43 10.20
N SER A 210 1.42 -0.40 10.98
CA SER A 210 0.89 -1.67 10.50
C SER A 210 -0.17 -1.46 9.41
N TYR A 211 -0.94 -0.37 9.47
CA TYR A 211 -1.86 0.03 8.40
C TYR A 211 -1.15 0.12 7.05
N HIS A 212 -0.05 0.86 7.00
CA HIS A 212 0.75 1.02 5.77
C HIS A 212 1.44 -0.27 5.32
N VAL A 213 1.92 -1.08 6.27
CA VAL A 213 2.56 -2.37 5.95
C VAL A 213 1.54 -3.34 5.36
N LEU A 214 0.37 -3.48 5.98
CA LEU A 214 -0.69 -4.37 5.50
C LEU A 214 -1.17 -3.93 4.12
N ASP A 215 -1.40 -2.63 3.90
CA ASP A 215 -1.84 -2.15 2.59
C ASP A 215 -0.78 -2.44 1.51
N GLY A 216 0.50 -2.18 1.78
CA GLY A 216 1.61 -2.46 0.86
C GLY A 216 1.80 -3.96 0.55
N ILE A 217 1.74 -4.82 1.56
CA ILE A 217 1.82 -6.28 1.41
C ILE A 217 0.65 -6.78 0.56
N VAL A 218 -0.55 -6.27 0.83
CA VAL A 218 -1.76 -6.64 0.10
C VAL A 218 -1.70 -6.14 -1.35
N VAL A 219 -1.09 -4.98 -1.67
CA VAL A 219 -0.78 -4.56 -3.08
C VAL A 219 0.18 -5.52 -3.74
N GLY A 220 1.36 -5.68 -3.14
CA GLY A 220 2.49 -6.34 -3.78
C GLY A 220 2.32 -7.84 -3.96
N LEU A 221 1.79 -8.55 -2.96
CA LEU A 221 1.74 -10.01 -2.98
C LEU A 221 0.54 -10.57 -3.75
N MET A 222 -0.55 -9.81 -3.83
CA MET A 222 -1.80 -10.28 -4.46
C MET A 222 -1.91 -9.91 -5.94
N ASN A 223 -1.06 -9.01 -6.44
CA ASN A 223 -1.00 -8.72 -7.87
C ASN A 223 -0.25 -9.87 -8.59
N LYS A 224 -0.97 -10.61 -9.45
CA LYS A 224 -0.41 -11.74 -10.20
C LYS A 224 0.77 -11.33 -11.09
N ASP A 225 0.74 -10.15 -11.69
CA ASP A 225 1.81 -9.67 -12.57
C ASP A 225 3.05 -9.29 -11.77
N VAL A 226 2.87 -8.68 -10.60
CA VAL A 226 3.97 -8.41 -9.66
C VAL A 226 4.54 -9.73 -9.14
N LYS A 227 3.70 -10.68 -8.72
CA LYS A 227 4.13 -12.00 -8.26
C LYS A 227 4.86 -12.78 -9.36
N ASN A 228 4.36 -12.75 -10.59
CA ASN A 228 4.97 -13.41 -11.74
C ASN A 228 6.31 -12.76 -12.11
N SER A 229 6.39 -11.43 -12.06
CA SER A 229 7.62 -10.69 -12.31
C SER A 229 8.66 -10.94 -11.21
N LEU A 230 8.24 -10.95 -9.95
CA LEU A 230 9.09 -11.27 -8.80
C LEU A 230 9.57 -12.72 -8.86
N TYR A 231 8.70 -13.67 -9.17
CA TYR A 231 9.05 -15.08 -9.34
C TYR A 231 10.03 -15.28 -10.50
N LYS A 232 9.80 -14.62 -11.65
CA LYS A 232 10.74 -14.61 -12.78
C LYS A 232 12.10 -14.03 -12.34
N TYR A 233 12.12 -12.89 -11.66
CA TYR A 233 13.35 -12.27 -11.16
C TYR A 233 14.12 -13.20 -10.21
N LEU A 234 13.45 -13.77 -9.20
CA LEU A 234 14.03 -14.70 -8.24
C LEU A 234 14.56 -15.98 -8.92
N ARG A 235 13.81 -16.54 -9.87
CA ARG A 235 14.25 -17.72 -10.64
C ARG A 235 15.47 -17.41 -11.51
N THR A 236 15.54 -16.23 -12.10
CA THR A 236 16.69 -15.80 -12.93
C THR A 236 17.94 -15.55 -12.08
N LYS A 237 17.77 -14.98 -10.87
CA LYS A 237 18.83 -14.82 -9.87
C LYS A 237 19.36 -16.17 -9.37
N SER A 238 18.45 -17.13 -9.12
CA SER A 238 18.81 -18.51 -8.75
C SER A 238 19.63 -19.21 -9.85
N LYS A 239 19.18 -19.12 -11.11
CA LYS A 239 19.91 -19.66 -12.27
C LYS A 239 21.30 -19.04 -12.48
N LYS A 240 21.44 -17.72 -12.32
CA LYS A 240 22.76 -17.04 -12.39
C LYS A 240 23.70 -17.54 -11.28
N LYS A 241 23.21 -17.64 -10.03
CA LYS A 241 24.00 -18.14 -8.89
C LYS A 241 24.44 -19.59 -9.10
N GLN A 242 23.59 -20.44 -9.68
CA GLN A 242 23.92 -21.83 -10.00
C GLN A 242 24.93 -21.94 -11.15
N SER A 243 24.77 -21.18 -12.24
CA SER A 243 25.73 -21.14 -13.35
C SER A 243 27.13 -20.66 -12.92
N GLN A 244 27.19 -19.68 -12.02
CA GLN A 244 28.45 -19.16 -11.48
C GLN A 244 29.16 -20.18 -10.56
N LYS A 245 28.38 -20.94 -9.76
CA LYS A 245 28.90 -22.06 -8.95
C LYS A 245 29.42 -23.20 -9.83
N THR A 246 28.71 -23.53 -10.93
CA THR A 246 29.16 -24.52 -11.91
C THR A 246 30.46 -24.08 -12.60
N LYS A 247 30.56 -22.82 -13.05
CA LYS A 247 31.80 -22.29 -13.65
C LYS A 247 32.98 -22.34 -12.69
N LEU A 248 32.81 -21.95 -11.42
CA LEU A 248 33.88 -22.07 -10.41
C LEU A 248 34.30 -23.53 -10.24
N SER A 249 33.35 -24.46 -10.09
CA SER A 249 33.67 -25.88 -9.90
C SER A 249 34.40 -26.52 -11.09
N VAL A 250 34.13 -26.07 -12.33
CA VAL A 250 34.83 -26.53 -13.54
C VAL A 250 36.25 -25.97 -13.61
N VAL A 251 36.45 -24.69 -13.23
CA VAL A 251 37.78 -24.09 -13.15
C VAL A 251 38.63 -24.79 -12.10
N THR A 252 38.11 -25.05 -10.89
CA THR A 252 38.82 -25.77 -9.82
C THR A 252 39.17 -27.20 -10.21
N LYS A 253 38.29 -27.90 -10.96
CA LYS A 253 38.60 -29.25 -11.47
C LYS A 253 39.68 -29.22 -12.57
N LYS A 254 39.72 -28.20 -13.42
CA LYS A 254 40.76 -28.03 -14.44
C LYS A 254 42.12 -27.70 -13.83
N THR A 255 42.19 -26.80 -12.84
CA THR A 255 43.44 -26.51 -12.13
C THR A 255 43.97 -27.72 -11.37
N ASN A 256 43.12 -28.49 -10.68
CA ASN A 256 43.55 -29.71 -10.01
C ASN A 256 44.02 -30.81 -10.96
N LYS A 257 43.41 -30.93 -12.16
CA LYS A 257 43.84 -31.88 -13.18
C LYS A 257 45.17 -31.47 -13.82
N ASN A 258 45.40 -30.18 -14.04
CA ASN A 258 46.70 -29.68 -14.51
C ASN A 258 47.78 -29.88 -13.45
N TYR A 259 47.50 -29.60 -12.18
CA TYR A 259 48.46 -29.79 -11.09
C TYR A 259 48.91 -31.26 -10.97
N LYS A 260 47.98 -32.22 -11.02
CA LYS A 260 48.29 -33.67 -11.03
C LYS A 260 49.09 -34.11 -12.26
N LYS A 261 48.86 -33.51 -13.43
CA LYS A 261 49.59 -33.86 -14.66
C LYS A 261 51.04 -33.33 -14.63
N THR A 262 51.28 -32.20 -13.99
CA THR A 262 52.62 -31.65 -13.80
C THR A 262 53.44 -32.43 -12.76
N THR A 263 52.80 -33.02 -11.74
CA THR A 263 53.51 -33.81 -10.71
C THR A 263 53.94 -35.20 -11.21
N ILE A 264 53.22 -35.80 -12.17
CA ILE A 264 53.54 -37.12 -12.71
C ILE A 264 54.72 -37.08 -13.71
N ASN A 265 55.03 -35.92 -14.30
CA ASN A 265 56.12 -35.76 -15.26
C ASN A 265 57.48 -35.38 -14.61
N ILE A 266 57.61 -35.45 -13.28
CA ILE A 266 58.82 -35.07 -12.51
C ILE A 266 59.47 -36.29 -11.81
N THR A 267 59.02 -37.51 -12.11
CA THR A 267 59.62 -38.77 -11.65
C THR A 267 59.96 -39.65 -12.84
#